data_AF-A0A9Q9IGZ0-F1
#
_entry.id   AF-A0A9Q9IGZ0-F1
#
_cell.length_a   1.000
_cell.length_b   1.000
_cell.length_c   1.000
_cell.angle_alpha   90.00
_cell.angle_beta   90.00
_cell.angle_gamma   90.00
#
_symmetry.space_group_name_H-M   'P 1'
#
loop_
_entity.id
_entity.type
_entity.pdbx_description
1 polymer ?
#
loop_
_entity_poly.entity_id
_entity_poly.type
_entity_poly.pdbx_seq_one_letter_code
_entity_poly.pdbx_strand_id
1 'polypeptide(L)'
;MASQGYRDWLNAGRPYTLIRPAKAVQAALRGYGLTVYDYPNDAHLQANTPEDHTPFSVTGWPGPNKRWKARALDVMPRSGSATHRKENADIARQLIRDRDAGVDGAMWIKYINWTDENGTCRQERWMDAARPLARTTRSSTDKGHIHISGRSDVDDDDRADGYDPMARLQGRDYSVADSQLIANAERGITALVAGTDPVQFDFPWNEQASEGFPNPLRQMTAKLDTLIAAAAADETRDVAAVAAINSLVATIQTGGASISAEPIIAAIEAVRAQTHAEVVQLQQELAAARAENQELRAALQAANAGRQPDSLSAE
;
A
#
# COMPACT_ATOMS: atom_id res chain seq x y z
N MET A 1 -20.45 20.43 -29.19
CA MET A 1 -19.25 21.18 -29.64
C MET A 1 -18.24 21.09 -28.53
N ALA A 2 -17.03 20.61 -28.77
CA ALA A 2 -16.08 20.38 -27.68
C ALA A 2 -15.78 21.67 -26.89
N SER A 3 -15.67 21.55 -25.57
CA SER A 3 -15.46 22.68 -24.66
C SER A 3 -14.11 23.38 -24.90
N GLN A 4 -13.93 24.58 -24.33
CA GLN A 4 -12.61 25.23 -24.32
C GLN A 4 -11.58 24.38 -23.57
N GLY A 5 -11.97 23.76 -22.45
CA GLY A 5 -11.09 22.88 -21.67
C GLY A 5 -10.57 21.69 -22.48
N TYR A 6 -11.40 21.09 -23.35
CA TYR A 6 -10.96 20.04 -24.27
C TYR A 6 -9.90 20.54 -25.25
N ARG A 7 -10.10 21.71 -25.85
CA ARG A 7 -9.13 22.31 -26.78
C ARG A 7 -7.81 22.66 -26.09
N ASP A 8 -7.87 23.22 -24.88
CA ASP A 8 -6.68 23.52 -24.08
C ASP A 8 -5.91 22.24 -23.71
N TRP A 9 -6.64 21.18 -23.37
CA TRP A 9 -6.07 19.86 -23.07
C TRP A 9 -5.38 19.23 -24.27
N LEU A 10 -6.00 19.31 -25.46
CA LEU A 10 -5.37 18.88 -26.71
C LEU A 10 -4.07 19.64 -26.98
N ASN A 11 -4.10 20.97 -26.85
CA ASN A 11 -2.93 21.82 -27.07
C ASN A 11 -1.80 21.56 -26.06
N ALA A 12 -2.14 21.14 -24.84
CA ALA A 12 -1.17 20.75 -23.82
C ALA A 12 -0.57 19.34 -24.02
N GLY A 13 -0.94 18.62 -25.08
CA GLY A 13 -0.43 17.27 -25.36
C GLY A 13 -1.21 16.16 -24.64
N ARG A 14 -2.48 16.40 -24.31
CA ARG A 14 -3.38 15.45 -23.63
C ARG A 14 -2.90 14.95 -22.25
N PRO A 15 -2.36 15.82 -21.38
CA PRO A 15 -1.90 15.40 -20.05
C PRO A 15 -3.05 14.83 -19.21
N TYR A 16 -2.77 13.77 -18.46
CA TYR A 16 -3.76 13.10 -17.60
C TYR A 16 -3.08 12.58 -16.34
N THR A 17 -3.71 12.80 -15.19
CA THR A 17 -3.28 12.24 -13.92
C THR A 17 -4.49 11.92 -13.06
N LEU A 18 -4.66 10.65 -12.70
CA LEU A 18 -5.62 10.27 -11.68
C LEU A 18 -5.14 10.76 -10.30
N ILE A 19 -6.03 11.32 -9.48
CA ILE A 19 -5.68 11.75 -8.12
C ILE A 19 -5.21 10.56 -7.27
N ARG A 20 -4.29 10.81 -6.32
CA ARG A 20 -3.69 9.77 -5.47
C ARG A 20 -4.73 8.88 -4.78
N PRO A 21 -5.78 9.41 -4.11
CA PRO A 21 -6.69 8.54 -3.40
C PRO A 21 -7.55 7.66 -4.31
N ALA A 22 -7.96 8.19 -5.48
CA ALA A 22 -8.65 7.39 -6.49
C ALA A 22 -7.74 6.29 -7.05
N LYS A 23 -6.45 6.58 -7.25
CA LYS A 23 -5.46 5.59 -7.69
C LYS A 23 -5.28 4.47 -6.65
N ALA A 24 -5.23 4.80 -5.36
CA ALA A 24 -5.12 3.80 -4.29
C ALA A 24 -6.33 2.86 -4.27
N VAL A 25 -7.55 3.41 -4.29
CA VAL A 25 -8.80 2.62 -4.34
C VAL A 25 -8.88 1.78 -5.62
N GLN A 26 -8.50 2.35 -6.76
CA GLN A 26 -8.43 1.61 -8.02
C GLN A 26 -7.48 0.41 -7.93
N ALA A 27 -6.28 0.60 -7.37
CA ALA A 27 -5.30 -0.46 -7.19
C ALA A 27 -5.84 -1.57 -6.28
N ALA A 28 -6.43 -1.20 -5.14
CA ALA A 28 -7.03 -2.15 -4.20
C ALA A 28 -8.11 -3.01 -4.89
N LEU A 29 -9.11 -2.36 -5.52
CA LEU A 29 -10.21 -3.07 -6.20
C LEU A 29 -9.72 -3.96 -7.35
N ARG A 30 -8.77 -3.47 -8.16
CA ARG A 30 -8.13 -4.28 -9.23
C ARG A 30 -7.36 -5.47 -8.67
N GLY A 31 -6.78 -5.35 -7.46
CA GLY A 31 -6.14 -6.45 -6.75
C GLY A 31 -7.07 -7.64 -6.47
N TYR A 32 -8.38 -7.39 -6.32
CA TYR A 32 -9.40 -8.44 -6.23
C TYR A 32 -9.93 -8.90 -7.60
N GLY A 33 -9.39 -8.40 -8.71
CA GLY A 33 -9.81 -8.74 -10.07
C GLY A 33 -11.08 -8.03 -10.55
N LEU A 34 -11.45 -6.89 -9.95
CA LEU A 34 -12.52 -6.04 -10.48
C LEU A 34 -12.01 -5.20 -11.65
N THR A 35 -12.89 -4.92 -12.61
CA THR A 35 -12.60 -3.94 -13.66
C THR A 35 -12.95 -2.55 -13.15
N VAL A 36 -11.97 -1.65 -13.16
CA VAL A 36 -12.14 -0.26 -12.74
C VAL A 36 -11.65 0.65 -13.87
N TYR A 37 -12.54 1.47 -14.43
CA TYR A 37 -12.19 2.51 -15.40
C TYR A 37 -11.96 3.84 -14.69
N ASP A 38 -10.98 4.61 -15.17
CA ASP A 38 -10.66 5.95 -14.69
C ASP A 38 -10.58 6.98 -15.82
N TYR A 39 -10.50 6.52 -17.07
CA TYR A 39 -10.34 7.35 -18.23
C TYR A 39 -11.67 7.57 -18.96
N PRO A 40 -12.01 8.81 -19.36
CA PRO A 40 -13.25 9.10 -20.06
C PRO A 40 -13.23 8.56 -21.48
N ASN A 41 -14.39 8.19 -22.02
CA ASN A 41 -14.54 7.97 -23.46
C ASN A 41 -14.60 9.31 -24.23
N ASP A 42 -14.54 9.24 -25.56
CA ASP A 42 -14.56 10.43 -26.42
C ASP A 42 -15.82 11.28 -26.25
N ALA A 43 -16.97 10.67 -25.98
CA ALA A 43 -18.22 11.41 -25.76
C ALA A 43 -18.13 12.28 -24.49
N HIS A 44 -17.54 11.77 -23.41
CA HIS A 44 -17.27 12.55 -22.20
C HIS A 44 -16.23 13.64 -22.44
N LEU A 45 -15.15 13.35 -23.18
CA LEU A 45 -14.11 14.32 -23.50
C LEU A 45 -14.63 15.50 -24.33
N GLN A 46 -15.55 15.23 -25.27
CA GLN A 46 -16.08 16.22 -26.21
C GLN A 46 -17.38 16.88 -25.72
N ALA A 47 -17.86 16.53 -24.52
CA ALA A 47 -19.04 17.13 -23.93
C ALA A 47 -18.88 18.65 -23.78
N ASN A 48 -19.98 19.39 -23.97
CA ASN A 48 -19.99 20.84 -23.75
C ASN A 48 -19.70 21.19 -22.29
N THR A 49 -20.14 20.33 -21.37
CA THR A 49 -19.92 20.39 -19.91
C THR A 49 -19.19 19.12 -19.47
N PRO A 50 -17.85 19.08 -19.58
CA PRO A 50 -17.06 17.91 -19.20
C PRO A 50 -17.18 17.59 -17.71
N GLU A 51 -17.47 16.34 -17.38
CA GLU A 51 -17.71 15.88 -16.01
C GLU A 51 -16.56 15.04 -15.47
N ASP A 52 -16.76 14.38 -14.33
CA ASP A 52 -15.74 13.99 -13.33
C ASP A 52 -14.61 13.05 -13.80
N HIS A 53 -14.80 12.32 -14.90
CA HIS A 53 -13.75 11.53 -15.55
C HIS A 53 -12.75 12.38 -16.36
N THR A 54 -13.14 13.60 -16.74
CA THR A 54 -12.33 14.42 -17.65
C THR A 54 -11.23 15.19 -16.91
N PRO A 55 -10.01 15.28 -17.49
CA PRO A 55 -8.89 16.06 -16.92
C PRO A 55 -9.15 17.58 -16.84
N PHE A 56 -10.25 18.03 -17.43
CA PHE A 56 -10.72 19.42 -17.48
C PHE A 56 -12.18 19.54 -17.01
N SER A 57 -12.59 18.62 -16.14
CA SER A 57 -13.92 18.60 -15.54
C SER A 57 -14.29 19.97 -14.94
N VAL A 58 -15.52 20.41 -15.20
CA VAL A 58 -16.06 21.66 -14.63
C VAL A 58 -16.77 21.45 -13.29
N THR A 59 -16.88 20.20 -12.82
CA THR A 59 -17.70 19.79 -11.67
C THR A 59 -16.91 19.66 -10.36
N GLY A 60 -15.81 20.42 -10.24
CA GLY A 60 -14.96 20.42 -9.04
C GLY A 60 -15.70 20.85 -7.78
N TRP A 61 -15.34 20.26 -6.64
CA TRP A 61 -15.83 20.63 -5.31
C TRP A 61 -14.82 20.21 -4.24
N PRO A 62 -14.56 21.01 -3.19
CA PRO A 62 -15.26 22.25 -2.82
C PRO A 62 -14.84 23.48 -3.64
N GLY A 63 -13.84 23.36 -4.50
CA GLY A 63 -13.42 24.41 -5.42
C GLY A 63 -13.22 23.91 -6.85
N PRO A 64 -12.78 24.78 -7.77
CA PRO A 64 -12.48 24.40 -9.15
C PRO A 64 -11.46 23.25 -9.22
N ASN A 65 -11.59 22.39 -10.23
CA ASN A 65 -10.63 21.32 -10.44
C ASN A 65 -9.26 21.88 -10.85
N LYS A 66 -8.19 21.35 -10.25
CA LYS A 66 -6.83 21.58 -10.77
C LYS A 66 -6.72 20.94 -12.15
N ARG A 67 -6.03 21.63 -13.06
CA ARG A 67 -5.87 21.19 -14.45
C ARG A 67 -5.21 19.82 -14.53
N TRP A 68 -5.73 19.04 -15.46
CA TRP A 68 -5.27 17.74 -15.93
C TRP A 68 -5.40 16.59 -14.93
N LYS A 69 -6.20 16.80 -13.87
CA LYS A 69 -6.47 15.81 -12.85
C LYS A 69 -7.85 15.20 -13.05
N ALA A 70 -7.94 13.88 -13.19
CA ALA A 70 -9.19 13.14 -13.17
C ALA A 70 -9.46 12.60 -11.76
N ARG A 71 -10.74 12.54 -11.38
CA ARG A 71 -11.17 12.27 -10.00
C ARG A 71 -12.27 11.22 -9.91
N ALA A 72 -12.63 10.61 -11.02
CA ALA A 72 -13.69 9.61 -11.05
C ALA A 72 -13.15 8.20 -11.32
N LEU A 73 -13.90 7.22 -10.84
CA LEU A 73 -13.71 5.80 -11.08
C LEU A 73 -15.06 5.17 -11.41
N ASP A 74 -15.09 4.29 -12.39
CA ASP A 74 -16.22 3.40 -12.64
C ASP A 74 -15.83 1.96 -12.29
N VAL A 75 -16.42 1.42 -11.23
CA VAL A 75 -16.24 0.03 -10.80
C VAL A 75 -17.31 -0.83 -11.47
N MET A 76 -16.87 -1.69 -12.37
CA MET A 76 -17.76 -2.58 -13.11
C MET A 76 -18.04 -3.85 -12.29
N PRO A 77 -19.27 -4.39 -12.37
CA PRO A 77 -19.50 -5.74 -11.91
C PRO A 77 -18.67 -6.71 -12.76
N ARG A 78 -18.18 -7.80 -12.17
CA ARG A 78 -17.39 -8.81 -12.92
C ARG A 78 -18.12 -9.42 -14.10
N SER A 79 -19.46 -9.44 -14.04
CA SER A 79 -20.33 -9.84 -15.14
C SER A 79 -21.73 -9.26 -14.94
N GLY A 80 -22.61 -9.45 -15.92
CA GLY A 80 -24.03 -9.17 -15.79
C GLY A 80 -24.83 -10.13 -14.89
N SER A 81 -24.23 -11.09 -14.18
CA SER A 81 -24.95 -12.02 -13.28
C SER A 81 -25.54 -11.32 -12.05
N ALA A 82 -26.60 -11.90 -11.47
CA ALA A 82 -27.20 -11.38 -10.24
C ALA A 82 -26.21 -11.34 -9.06
N THR A 83 -25.36 -12.37 -8.93
CA THR A 83 -24.31 -12.44 -7.91
C THR A 83 -23.31 -11.30 -8.03
N HIS A 84 -22.82 -11.01 -9.24
CA HIS A 84 -21.86 -9.93 -9.45
C HIS A 84 -22.50 -8.53 -9.36
N ARG A 85 -23.80 -8.38 -9.69
CA ARG A 85 -24.54 -7.15 -9.36
C ARG A 85 -24.66 -6.94 -7.86
N LYS A 86 -24.94 -8.01 -7.10
CA LYS A 86 -24.99 -7.95 -5.64
C LYS A 86 -23.62 -7.61 -5.03
N GLU A 87 -22.54 -8.24 -5.50
CA GLU A 87 -21.17 -7.89 -5.08
C GLU A 87 -20.91 -6.39 -5.28
N ASN A 88 -21.25 -5.85 -6.46
CA ASN A 88 -21.06 -4.43 -6.75
C ASN A 88 -21.91 -3.52 -5.84
N ALA A 89 -23.16 -3.90 -5.59
CA ALA A 89 -24.03 -3.18 -4.63
C ALA A 89 -23.46 -3.22 -3.20
N ASP A 90 -22.87 -4.34 -2.78
CA ASP A 90 -22.26 -4.48 -1.46
C ASP A 90 -20.96 -3.66 -1.33
N ILE A 91 -20.16 -3.55 -2.40
CA ILE A 91 -19.00 -2.63 -2.45
C ILE A 91 -19.46 -1.17 -2.31
N ALA A 92 -20.49 -0.77 -3.06
CA ALA A 92 -21.03 0.59 -2.97
C ALA A 92 -21.49 0.90 -1.54
N ARG A 93 -22.22 -0.02 -0.90
CA ARG A 93 -22.64 0.10 0.50
C ARG A 93 -21.45 0.20 1.45
N GLN A 94 -20.37 -0.54 1.21
CA GLN A 94 -19.17 -0.44 2.04
C GLN A 94 -18.54 0.95 1.94
N LEU A 95 -18.34 1.47 0.73
CA LEU A 95 -17.80 2.82 0.51
C LEU A 95 -18.68 3.89 1.17
N ILE A 96 -20.00 3.76 1.06
CA ILE A 96 -20.97 4.66 1.70
C ILE A 96 -20.86 4.58 3.22
N ARG A 97 -20.81 3.37 3.81
CA ARG A 97 -20.65 3.18 5.26
C ARG A 97 -19.34 3.78 5.77
N ASP A 98 -18.25 3.54 5.07
CA ASP A 98 -16.94 4.07 5.44
C ASP A 98 -16.91 5.61 5.34
N ARG A 99 -17.54 6.18 4.31
CA ARG A 99 -17.65 7.64 4.17
C ARG A 99 -18.50 8.27 5.27
N ASP A 100 -19.64 7.66 5.60
CA ASP A 100 -20.54 8.12 6.67
C ASP A 100 -19.87 7.99 8.05
N ALA A 101 -19.07 6.94 8.25
CA ALA A 101 -18.32 6.69 9.48
C ALA A 101 -17.05 7.56 9.62
N GLY A 102 -16.68 8.33 8.59
CA GLY A 102 -15.50 9.18 8.63
C GLY A 102 -14.18 8.41 8.49
N VAL A 103 -14.18 7.22 7.89
CA VAL A 103 -12.96 6.45 7.62
C VAL A 103 -12.06 7.26 6.68
N ASP A 104 -10.85 7.57 7.12
CA ASP A 104 -9.93 8.49 6.44
C ASP A 104 -9.77 8.20 4.94
N GLY A 105 -9.59 6.94 4.57
CA GLY A 105 -9.44 6.52 3.17
C GLY A 105 -10.68 6.65 2.29
N ALA A 106 -11.85 6.89 2.87
CA ALA A 106 -13.08 7.20 2.14
C ALA A 106 -13.35 8.72 2.06
N MET A 107 -12.71 9.55 2.89
CA MET A 107 -13.06 10.98 3.05
C MET A 107 -12.82 11.85 1.81
N TRP A 108 -12.09 11.34 0.83
CA TRP A 108 -11.89 11.98 -0.47
C TRP A 108 -13.13 11.90 -1.38
N ILE A 109 -14.12 11.05 -1.06
CA ILE A 109 -15.31 10.83 -1.89
C ILE A 109 -16.26 12.03 -1.77
N LYS A 110 -16.60 12.62 -2.91
CA LYS A 110 -17.58 13.70 -3.10
C LYS A 110 -18.99 13.13 -3.28
N TYR A 111 -19.13 12.15 -4.16
CA TYR A 111 -20.39 11.42 -4.35
C TYR A 111 -20.16 10.04 -4.96
N ILE A 112 -21.17 9.18 -4.87
CA ILE A 112 -21.22 7.86 -5.51
C ILE A 112 -22.55 7.71 -6.26
N ASN A 113 -22.53 7.34 -7.56
CA ASN A 113 -23.68 6.71 -8.21
C ASN A 113 -23.55 5.21 -8.11
N TRP A 114 -24.63 4.50 -7.80
CA TRP A 114 -24.62 3.05 -7.74
C TRP A 114 -26.00 2.48 -7.99
N THR A 115 -26.04 1.23 -8.43
CA THR A 115 -27.28 0.46 -8.63
C THR A 115 -27.37 -0.64 -7.60
N ASP A 116 -28.50 -0.74 -6.89
CA ASP A 116 -28.74 -1.84 -5.95
C ASP A 116 -29.10 -3.16 -6.66
N GLU A 117 -29.21 -4.26 -5.91
CA GLU A 117 -29.56 -5.58 -6.45
C GLU A 117 -30.92 -5.62 -7.17
N ASN A 118 -31.80 -4.65 -6.89
CA ASN A 118 -33.13 -4.53 -7.49
C ASN A 118 -33.12 -3.65 -8.75
N GLY A 119 -31.97 -3.10 -9.16
CA GLY A 119 -31.85 -2.25 -10.33
C GLY A 119 -32.20 -0.77 -10.08
N THR A 120 -32.39 -0.37 -8.82
CA THR A 120 -32.62 1.02 -8.43
C THR A 120 -31.29 1.75 -8.41
N CYS A 121 -31.19 2.83 -9.17
CA CYS A 121 -29.98 3.62 -9.26
C CYS A 121 -30.11 4.90 -8.44
N ARG A 122 -29.13 5.13 -7.57
CA ARG A 122 -29.11 6.25 -6.62
C ARG A 122 -27.79 6.97 -6.71
N GLN A 123 -27.79 8.20 -6.22
CA GLN A 123 -26.60 8.99 -5.99
C GLN A 123 -26.56 9.42 -4.52
N GLU A 124 -25.49 9.04 -3.85
CA GLU A 124 -25.15 9.47 -2.50
C GLU A 124 -24.14 10.62 -2.58
N ARG A 125 -24.42 11.77 -1.97
CA ARG A 125 -23.58 12.97 -2.08
C ARG A 125 -23.21 13.53 -0.71
N TRP A 126 -21.94 13.90 -0.56
CA TRP A 126 -21.38 14.59 0.61
C TRP A 126 -20.78 15.94 0.20
N MET A 127 -21.60 16.79 -0.41
CA MET A 127 -21.19 18.07 -1.01
C MET A 127 -21.64 19.29 -0.18
N ASP A 128 -22.04 19.10 1.07
CA ASP A 128 -22.32 20.18 2.01
C ASP A 128 -21.01 20.57 2.72
N ALA A 129 -20.42 21.71 2.34
CA ALA A 129 -19.15 22.16 2.90
C ALA A 129 -19.24 22.47 4.41
N ALA A 130 -20.42 22.86 4.91
CA ALA A 130 -20.63 23.10 6.33
C ALA A 130 -20.82 21.79 7.12
N ARG A 131 -21.19 20.70 6.45
CA ARG A 131 -21.41 19.39 7.06
C ARG A 131 -20.84 18.29 6.16
N PRO A 132 -19.50 18.09 6.14
CA PRO A 132 -18.82 17.21 5.19
C PRO A 132 -19.13 15.71 5.35
N LEU A 133 -19.87 15.34 6.38
CA LEU A 133 -20.42 13.99 6.62
C LEU A 133 -21.93 13.91 6.37
N ALA A 134 -22.63 15.03 6.14
CA ALA A 134 -24.06 15.00 5.85
C ALA A 134 -24.29 14.45 4.44
N ARG A 135 -24.82 13.23 4.39
CA ARG A 135 -25.22 12.56 3.15
C ARG A 135 -26.58 13.05 2.67
N THR A 136 -26.69 13.30 1.38
CA THR A 136 -27.97 13.44 0.68
C THR A 136 -28.11 12.37 -0.40
N THR A 137 -29.32 11.85 -0.58
CA THR A 137 -29.61 10.79 -1.55
C THR A 137 -30.57 11.31 -2.61
N ARG A 138 -30.31 11.00 -3.88
CA ARG A 138 -31.24 11.28 -5.00
C ARG A 138 -31.22 10.16 -6.03
N SER A 139 -32.24 10.11 -6.89
CA SER A 139 -32.26 9.18 -8.03
C SER A 139 -31.16 9.52 -9.03
N SER A 140 -30.61 8.50 -9.69
CA SER A 140 -29.65 8.63 -10.79
C SER A 140 -30.05 7.73 -11.96
N THR A 141 -29.57 8.04 -13.15
CA THR A 141 -29.71 7.21 -14.36
C THR A 141 -28.41 6.49 -14.74
N ASP A 142 -27.34 6.73 -13.97
CA ASP A 142 -26.00 6.20 -14.21
C ASP A 142 -25.87 4.74 -13.72
N LYS A 143 -26.41 3.82 -14.53
CA LYS A 143 -26.70 2.43 -14.14
C LYS A 143 -25.56 1.46 -14.48
N GLY A 144 -25.59 0.31 -13.79
CA GLY A 144 -24.82 -0.87 -14.17
C GLY A 144 -23.38 -0.91 -13.66
N HIS A 145 -22.93 0.13 -12.96
CA HIS A 145 -21.61 0.22 -12.33
C HIS A 145 -21.68 1.08 -11.06
N ILE A 146 -20.56 1.20 -10.34
CA ILE A 146 -20.40 2.20 -9.28
C ILE A 146 -19.59 3.34 -9.88
N HIS A 147 -20.15 4.54 -9.96
CA HIS A 147 -19.40 5.74 -10.28
C HIS A 147 -18.97 6.42 -8.97
N ILE A 148 -17.68 6.54 -8.71
CA ILE A 148 -17.13 7.23 -7.54
C ILE A 148 -16.50 8.52 -8.01
N SER A 149 -16.90 9.66 -7.46
CA SER A 149 -16.30 10.96 -7.77
C SER A 149 -15.62 11.55 -6.55
N GLY A 150 -14.38 12.01 -6.73
CA GLY A 150 -13.54 12.61 -5.70
C GLY A 150 -13.70 14.12 -5.55
N ARG A 151 -13.23 14.62 -4.40
CA ARG A 151 -13.11 16.06 -4.11
C ARG A 151 -11.88 16.65 -4.81
N SER A 152 -11.92 17.95 -5.11
CA SER A 152 -10.86 18.69 -5.80
C SER A 152 -9.76 19.23 -4.90
N ASP A 153 -9.95 19.18 -3.58
CA ASP A 153 -9.00 19.67 -2.57
C ASP A 153 -8.08 18.58 -2.01
N VAL A 154 -8.20 17.34 -2.50
CA VAL A 154 -7.50 16.14 -1.98
C VAL A 154 -6.70 15.41 -3.06
N ASP A 155 -6.27 16.13 -4.10
CA ASP A 155 -5.64 15.53 -5.30
C ASP A 155 -4.42 14.64 -4.98
N ASP A 156 -3.65 15.03 -3.97
CA ASP A 156 -2.37 14.41 -3.60
C ASP A 156 -2.41 13.82 -2.17
N ASP A 157 -3.61 13.74 -1.57
CA ASP A 157 -3.87 13.20 -0.23
C ASP A 157 -3.55 11.70 -0.17
N ASP A 158 -2.83 11.30 0.87
CA ASP A 158 -2.34 9.93 1.08
C ASP A 158 -3.19 9.12 2.05
N ARG A 159 -4.25 9.69 2.62
CA ARG A 159 -5.11 8.98 3.59
C ARG A 159 -5.85 7.78 3.03
N ALA A 160 -5.94 7.65 1.71
CA ALA A 160 -6.47 6.46 1.05
C ALA A 160 -5.39 5.42 0.70
N ASP A 161 -4.11 5.71 0.95
CA ASP A 161 -3.05 4.72 0.84
C ASP A 161 -3.32 3.64 1.90
N GLY A 162 -3.38 2.37 1.46
CA GLY A 162 -3.78 1.25 2.33
C GLY A 162 -5.30 1.10 2.55
N TYR A 163 -6.13 2.02 2.05
CA TYR A 163 -7.59 1.85 2.11
C TYR A 163 -8.07 0.80 1.12
N ASP A 164 -8.59 -0.30 1.66
CA ASP A 164 -9.12 -1.42 0.89
C ASP A 164 -10.62 -1.65 1.22
N PRO A 165 -11.54 -1.12 0.39
CA PRO A 165 -12.97 -1.31 0.62
C PRO A 165 -13.41 -2.78 0.48
N MET A 166 -12.69 -3.61 -0.28
CA MET A 166 -13.02 -5.02 -0.45
C MET A 166 -12.61 -5.84 0.78
N ALA A 167 -11.41 -5.59 1.33
CA ALA A 167 -11.01 -6.22 2.59
C ALA A 167 -12.00 -5.88 3.70
N ARG A 168 -12.38 -4.59 3.83
CA ARG A 168 -13.34 -4.14 4.84
C ARG A 168 -14.72 -4.77 4.66
N LEU A 169 -15.20 -4.90 3.41
CA LEU A 169 -16.43 -5.61 3.09
C LEU A 169 -16.37 -7.09 3.55
N GLN A 170 -15.21 -7.72 3.43
CA GLN A 170 -14.95 -9.09 3.90
C GLN A 170 -14.68 -9.20 5.41
N GLY A 171 -14.82 -8.10 6.16
CA GLY A 171 -14.54 -8.06 7.60
C GLY A 171 -13.05 -8.04 7.95
N ARG A 172 -12.18 -7.78 6.98
CA ARG A 172 -10.72 -7.68 7.15
C ARG A 172 -10.34 -6.20 7.10
N ASP A 173 -10.16 -5.57 8.25
CA ASP A 173 -9.70 -4.18 8.29
C ASP A 173 -8.18 -4.11 8.43
N TYR A 174 -7.48 -3.85 7.32
CA TYR A 174 -6.02 -3.68 7.33
C TYR A 174 -5.56 -2.24 7.59
N SER A 175 -6.48 -1.27 7.62
CA SER A 175 -6.12 0.15 7.88
C SER A 175 -5.69 0.38 9.33
N VAL A 176 -6.28 -0.37 10.26
CA VAL A 176 -5.81 -0.45 11.65
C VAL A 176 -4.52 -1.26 11.73
N ALA A 177 -4.42 -2.34 10.94
CA ALA A 177 -3.24 -3.20 10.93
C ALA A 177 -1.98 -2.44 10.51
N ASP A 178 -2.01 -1.61 9.46
CA ASP A 178 -0.83 -0.85 9.01
C ASP A 178 -0.35 0.20 10.02
N SER A 179 -1.26 0.95 10.64
CA SER A 179 -0.88 1.92 11.70
C SER A 179 -0.31 1.22 12.92
N GLN A 180 -0.90 0.10 13.34
CA GLN A 180 -0.38 -0.72 14.43
C GLN A 180 0.95 -1.38 14.04
N LEU A 181 1.12 -1.77 12.78
CA LEU A 181 2.33 -2.40 12.25
C LEU A 181 3.50 -1.42 12.20
N ILE A 182 3.25 -0.20 11.73
CA ILE A 182 4.22 0.89 11.71
C ILE A 182 4.59 1.26 13.15
N ALA A 183 3.60 1.44 14.04
CA ALA A 183 3.86 1.71 15.45
C ALA A 183 4.59 0.56 16.16
N ASN A 184 4.36 -0.69 15.75
CA ASN A 184 5.09 -1.85 16.25
C ASN A 184 6.53 -1.85 15.72
N ALA A 185 6.74 -1.61 14.42
CA ALA A 185 8.06 -1.52 13.82
C ALA A 185 8.88 -0.37 14.45
N GLU A 186 8.27 0.80 14.64
CA GLU A 186 8.90 1.95 15.30
C GLU A 186 9.26 1.65 16.77
N ARG A 187 8.38 0.97 17.51
CA ARG A 187 8.69 0.52 18.89
C ARG A 187 9.82 -0.50 18.92
N GLY A 188 9.84 -1.45 17.98
CA GLY A 188 10.92 -2.42 17.85
C GLY A 188 12.26 -1.75 17.56
N ILE A 189 12.29 -0.81 16.60
CA ILE A 189 13.48 -0.01 16.28
C ILE A 189 13.92 0.83 17.49
N THR A 190 12.99 1.46 18.20
CA THR A 190 13.30 2.29 19.38
C THR A 190 13.86 1.47 20.53
N ALA A 191 13.28 0.31 20.83
CA ALA A 191 13.78 -0.62 21.86
C ALA A 191 15.19 -1.12 21.50
N LEU A 192 15.45 -1.36 20.22
CA LEU A 192 16.76 -1.73 19.70
C LEU A 192 17.81 -0.64 19.93
N VAL A 193 17.48 0.61 19.57
CA VAL A 193 18.37 1.77 19.78
C VAL A 193 18.62 2.03 21.26
N ALA A 194 17.66 1.70 22.13
CA ALA A 194 17.77 1.86 23.58
C ALA A 194 18.46 0.69 24.29
N GLY A 195 18.77 -0.41 23.60
CA GLY A 195 19.38 -1.60 24.21
C GLY A 195 18.47 -2.33 25.21
N THR A 196 17.14 -2.20 25.05
CA THR A 196 16.15 -2.88 25.90
C THR A 196 15.67 -4.18 25.27
N ASP A 197 15.21 -5.14 26.09
CA ASP A 197 14.70 -6.44 25.63
C ASP A 197 13.69 -6.33 24.47
N PRO A 198 13.67 -7.32 23.54
CA PRO A 198 12.82 -7.28 22.36
C PRO A 198 11.34 -7.18 22.73
N VAL A 199 10.65 -6.23 22.09
CA VAL A 199 9.21 -6.02 22.26
C VAL A 199 8.45 -7.25 21.76
N GLN A 200 7.70 -7.93 22.64
CA GLN A 200 6.73 -8.93 22.18
C GLN A 200 5.64 -8.24 21.37
N PHE A 201 5.54 -8.60 20.09
CA PHE A 201 4.49 -8.08 19.21
C PHE A 201 3.20 -8.87 19.41
N ASP A 202 2.26 -8.26 20.14
CA ASP A 202 0.92 -8.81 20.31
C ASP A 202 0.06 -8.45 19.08
N PHE A 203 -0.15 -9.43 18.20
CA PHE A 203 -0.98 -9.24 17.01
C PHE A 203 -2.39 -9.79 17.26
N PRO A 204 -3.46 -9.00 17.07
CA PRO A 204 -4.83 -9.43 17.33
C PRO A 204 -5.41 -10.36 16.24
N TRP A 205 -4.59 -10.87 15.32
CA TRP A 205 -5.05 -11.80 14.29
C TRP A 205 -5.14 -13.21 14.88
N ASN A 206 -6.36 -13.69 15.06
CA ASN A 206 -6.65 -15.07 15.44
C ASN A 206 -5.90 -16.04 14.51
N GLU A 207 -5.20 -17.02 15.09
CA GLU A 207 -4.37 -18.00 14.38
C GLU A 207 -5.08 -18.74 13.23
N GLN A 208 -6.42 -18.78 13.26
CA GLN A 208 -7.27 -19.43 12.25
C GLN A 208 -7.24 -18.77 10.86
N ALA A 209 -6.79 -17.52 10.70
CA ALA A 209 -6.71 -16.87 9.38
C ALA A 209 -5.43 -17.23 8.59
N SER A 210 -4.54 -18.07 9.15
CA SER A 210 -3.16 -18.24 8.65
C SER A 210 -2.87 -19.56 7.91
N GLU A 211 -3.85 -20.45 7.77
CA GLU A 211 -3.65 -21.68 6.99
C GLU A 211 -3.75 -21.38 5.49
N GLY A 212 -2.60 -21.13 4.84
CA GLY A 212 -2.46 -21.20 3.38
C GLY A 212 -1.85 -20.00 2.67
N PHE A 213 -1.55 -18.89 3.37
CA PHE A 213 -0.77 -17.79 2.79
C PHE A 213 0.58 -17.65 3.51
N PRO A 214 1.72 -17.65 2.79
CA PRO A 214 3.01 -17.30 3.40
C PRO A 214 2.90 -15.86 3.89
N ASN A 215 2.69 -15.69 5.20
CA ASN A 215 2.49 -14.40 5.81
C ASN A 215 3.78 -13.58 5.66
N PRO A 216 3.83 -12.58 4.78
CA PRO A 216 5.06 -11.80 4.53
C PRO A 216 5.56 -11.12 5.81
N LEU A 217 4.66 -10.90 6.78
CA LEU A 217 4.99 -10.37 8.11
C LEU A 217 5.79 -11.35 8.95
N ARG A 218 5.47 -12.65 8.97
CA ARG A 218 6.33 -13.64 9.66
C ARG A 218 7.72 -13.70 9.06
N GLN A 219 7.82 -13.59 7.73
CA GLN A 219 9.12 -13.54 7.06
C GLN A 219 9.88 -12.24 7.34
N MET A 220 9.19 -11.10 7.44
CA MET A 220 9.81 -9.83 7.84
C MET A 220 10.25 -9.83 9.30
N THR A 221 9.43 -10.33 10.22
CA THR A 221 9.78 -10.45 11.65
C THR A 221 10.97 -11.38 11.83
N ALA A 222 10.98 -12.56 11.19
CA ALA A 222 12.14 -13.46 11.25
C ALA A 222 13.43 -12.83 10.69
N LYS A 223 13.31 -12.04 9.62
CA LYS A 223 14.45 -11.29 9.06
C LYS A 223 14.91 -10.16 9.96
N LEU A 224 13.99 -9.47 10.62
CA LEU A 224 14.30 -8.43 11.62
C LEU A 224 15.02 -9.06 12.81
N ASP A 225 14.49 -10.16 13.36
CA ASP A 225 15.12 -10.90 14.47
C ASP A 225 16.55 -11.36 14.12
N THR A 226 16.76 -11.79 12.87
CA THR A 226 18.09 -12.16 12.36
C THR A 226 19.06 -10.96 12.33
N LEU A 227 18.59 -9.80 11.87
CA LEU A 227 19.39 -8.57 11.86
C LEU A 227 19.68 -8.06 13.28
N ILE A 228 18.72 -8.21 14.21
CA ILE A 228 18.88 -7.87 15.63
C ILE A 228 19.94 -8.77 16.28
N ALA A 229 19.88 -10.08 16.04
CA ALA A 229 20.88 -11.02 16.53
C ALA A 229 22.28 -10.73 15.97
N ALA A 230 22.37 -10.36 14.68
CA ALA A 230 23.64 -9.97 14.06
C ALA A 230 24.22 -8.69 14.68
N ALA A 231 23.39 -7.68 14.95
CA ALA A 231 23.83 -6.43 15.58
C ALA A 231 24.33 -6.64 17.03
N ALA A 232 23.65 -7.48 17.81
CA ALA A 232 24.10 -7.82 19.17
C ALA A 232 25.42 -8.60 19.18
N ALA A 233 25.66 -9.45 18.17
CA ALA A 233 26.92 -10.15 17.99
C ALA A 233 28.07 -9.18 17.66
N ASP A 234 27.81 -8.14 16.86
CA ASP A 234 28.79 -7.09 16.54
C ASP A 234 29.13 -6.23 17.78
N GLU A 235 28.15 -5.85 18.61
CA GLU A 235 28.42 -5.09 19.84
C GLU A 235 29.32 -5.89 20.81
N THR A 236 29.06 -7.18 21.00
CA THR A 236 29.91 -8.06 21.82
C THR A 236 31.34 -8.13 21.29
N ARG A 237 31.50 -8.08 19.96
CA ARG A 237 32.78 -8.14 19.26
C ARG A 237 33.57 -6.84 19.43
N ASP A 238 32.92 -5.70 19.32
CA ASP A 238 33.51 -4.38 19.55
C ASP A 238 33.98 -4.24 21.00
N VAL A 239 33.19 -4.70 21.97
CA VAL A 239 33.59 -4.74 23.38
C VAL A 239 34.85 -5.60 23.59
N ALA A 240 34.91 -6.77 22.97
CA ALA A 240 36.09 -7.65 23.06
C ALA A 240 37.34 -7.03 22.41
N ALA A 241 37.19 -6.37 21.26
CA ALA A 241 38.28 -5.68 20.58
C ALA A 241 38.80 -4.49 21.41
N VAL A 242 37.91 -3.69 21.99
CA VAL A 242 38.27 -2.59 22.89
C VAL A 242 38.96 -3.10 24.16
N ALA A 243 38.49 -4.20 24.74
CA ALA A 243 39.14 -4.82 25.90
C ALA A 243 40.57 -5.31 25.57
N ALA A 244 40.77 -5.91 24.38
CA ALA A 244 42.08 -6.32 23.91
C ALA A 244 43.02 -5.11 23.68
N ILE A 245 42.52 -4.03 23.08
CA ILE A 245 43.27 -2.78 22.90
C ILE A 245 43.62 -2.14 24.25
N ASN A 246 42.70 -2.10 25.21
CA ASN A 246 42.96 -1.54 26.54
C ASN A 246 43.99 -2.37 27.32
N SER A 247 43.95 -3.70 27.21
CA SER A 247 44.97 -4.58 27.78
C SER A 247 46.35 -4.32 27.15
N LEU A 248 46.39 -4.08 25.84
CA LEU A 248 47.60 -3.70 25.12
C LEU A 248 48.17 -2.35 25.59
N VAL A 249 47.32 -1.32 25.71
CA VAL A 249 47.70 0.02 26.19
C VAL A 249 48.26 -0.06 27.61
N ALA A 250 47.62 -0.81 28.51
CA ALA A 250 48.09 -0.98 29.88
C ALA A 250 49.46 -1.69 29.95
N THR A 251 49.70 -2.67 29.08
CA THR A 251 50.97 -3.41 29.00
C THR A 251 52.11 -2.54 28.45
N ILE A 252 51.82 -1.70 27.44
CA ILE A 252 52.78 -0.73 26.89
C ILE A 252 53.15 0.34 27.94
N GLN A 253 52.18 0.79 28.73
CA GLN A 253 52.40 1.82 29.76
C GLN A 253 53.21 1.31 30.96
N THR A 254 53.24 0.00 31.20
CA THR A 254 53.88 -0.61 32.38
C THR A 254 55.26 -1.23 32.09
N GLY A 255 55.58 -1.55 30.82
CA GLY A 255 56.83 -2.22 30.44
C GLY A 255 57.70 -1.40 29.48
N GLY A 256 58.81 -0.85 29.97
CA GLY A 256 59.86 -0.31 29.10
C GLY A 256 60.53 -1.43 28.28
N ALA A 257 60.43 -1.31 26.95
CA ALA A 257 61.11 -2.04 25.88
C ALA A 257 60.62 -3.47 25.51
N SER A 258 60.36 -3.62 24.19
CA SER A 258 60.23 -4.85 23.38
C SER A 258 59.08 -5.81 23.70
N ILE A 259 57.84 -5.41 23.38
CA ILE A 259 56.69 -6.32 23.30
C ILE A 259 56.69 -6.98 21.92
N SER A 260 56.68 -8.32 21.85
CA SER A 260 56.46 -9.04 20.59
C SER A 260 55.02 -8.81 20.12
N ALA A 261 54.86 -8.32 18.88
CA ALA A 261 53.57 -8.06 18.27
C ALA A 261 52.84 -9.33 17.79
N GLU A 262 53.52 -10.49 17.76
CA GLU A 262 52.98 -11.74 17.21
C GLU A 262 51.67 -12.20 17.86
N PRO A 263 51.51 -12.23 19.20
CA PRO A 263 50.25 -12.68 19.81
C PRO A 263 49.07 -11.74 19.50
N ILE A 264 49.37 -10.46 19.30
CA ILE A 264 48.37 -9.42 19.01
C ILE A 264 47.91 -9.54 17.56
N ILE A 265 48.86 -9.70 16.64
CA ILE A 265 48.56 -9.95 15.22
C ILE A 265 47.74 -11.24 15.09
N ALA A 266 48.10 -12.30 15.81
CA ALA A 266 47.35 -13.56 15.81
C ALA A 266 45.91 -13.39 16.32
N ALA A 267 45.69 -12.60 17.38
CA ALA A 267 44.34 -12.32 17.89
C ALA A 267 43.49 -11.49 16.89
N ILE A 268 44.09 -10.48 16.26
CA ILE A 268 43.43 -9.66 15.24
C ILE A 268 43.09 -10.51 14.00
N GLU A 269 44.01 -11.37 13.56
CA GLU A 269 43.79 -12.29 12.44
C GLU A 269 42.69 -13.32 12.74
N ALA A 270 42.62 -13.83 13.97
CA ALA A 270 41.54 -14.72 14.39
C ALA A 270 40.17 -14.04 14.34
N VAL A 271 40.05 -12.82 14.87
CA VAL A 271 38.80 -12.03 14.80
C VAL A 271 38.45 -11.73 13.35
N ARG A 272 39.42 -11.29 12.53
CA ARG A 272 39.22 -11.03 11.10
C ARG A 272 38.74 -12.28 10.35
N ALA A 273 39.31 -13.44 10.63
CA ALA A 273 38.94 -14.70 9.99
C ALA A 273 37.50 -15.10 10.35
N GLN A 274 37.12 -14.96 11.62
CA GLN A 274 35.77 -15.21 12.09
C GLN A 274 34.76 -14.25 11.44
N THR A 275 35.03 -12.93 11.46
CA THR A 275 34.18 -11.93 10.80
C THR A 275 34.03 -12.22 9.31
N HIS A 276 35.13 -12.60 8.64
CA HIS A 276 35.06 -12.91 7.21
C HIS A 276 34.18 -14.14 6.93
N ALA A 277 34.27 -15.18 7.76
CA ALA A 277 33.44 -16.38 7.62
C ALA A 277 31.94 -16.06 7.78
N GLU A 278 31.57 -15.26 8.78
CA GLU A 278 30.18 -14.85 8.99
C GLU A 278 29.64 -13.97 7.87
N VAL A 279 30.43 -13.01 7.39
CA VAL A 279 30.04 -12.16 6.25
C VAL A 279 29.80 -13.02 5.01
N VAL A 280 30.64 -14.02 4.76
CA VAL A 280 30.45 -14.96 3.65
C VAL A 280 29.16 -15.77 3.83
N GLN A 281 28.86 -16.24 5.05
CA GLN A 281 27.62 -16.95 5.34
C GLN A 281 26.39 -16.06 5.08
N LEU A 282 26.38 -14.83 5.59
CA LEU A 282 25.29 -13.87 5.37
C LEU A 282 25.10 -13.53 3.89
N GLN A 283 26.19 -13.43 3.12
CA GLN A 283 26.12 -13.24 1.67
C GLN A 283 25.47 -14.43 0.95
N GLN A 284 25.75 -15.66 1.41
CA GLN A 284 25.13 -16.88 0.88
C GLN A 284 23.63 -16.93 1.21
N GLU A 285 23.26 -16.63 2.46
CA GLU A 285 21.86 -16.56 2.89
C GLU A 285 21.07 -15.49 2.12
N LEU A 286 21.68 -14.32 1.89
CA LEU A 286 21.08 -13.25 1.08
C LEU A 286 20.89 -13.68 -0.38
N ALA A 287 21.87 -14.39 -0.96
CA ALA A 287 21.77 -14.91 -2.31
C ALA A 287 20.64 -15.95 -2.43
N ALA A 288 20.54 -16.87 -1.48
CA ALA A 288 19.46 -17.87 -1.42
C ALA A 288 18.08 -17.20 -1.30
N ALA A 289 17.93 -16.20 -0.42
CA ALA A 289 16.69 -15.44 -0.26
C ALA A 289 16.30 -14.66 -1.53
N ARG A 290 17.28 -14.16 -2.29
CA ARG A 290 17.03 -13.51 -3.59
C ARG A 290 16.54 -14.50 -4.64
N ALA A 291 17.11 -15.70 -4.67
CA ALA A 291 16.66 -16.76 -5.57
C ALA A 291 15.22 -17.20 -5.25
N GLU A 292 14.90 -17.45 -3.97
CA GLU A 292 13.54 -17.80 -3.53
C GLU A 292 12.54 -16.70 -3.90
N ASN A 293 12.90 -15.42 -3.70
CA ASN A 293 12.02 -14.31 -4.09
C ASN A 293 11.77 -14.25 -5.60
N GLN A 294 12.78 -14.57 -6.42
CA GLN A 294 12.62 -14.64 -7.87
C GLN A 294 11.69 -15.79 -8.27
N GLU A 295 11.82 -16.97 -7.65
CA GLU A 295 10.92 -18.11 -7.88
C GLU A 295 9.47 -17.77 -7.51
N LEU A 296 9.24 -17.15 -6.35
CA LEU A 296 7.91 -16.71 -5.93
C LEU A 296 7.31 -15.70 -6.91
N ARG A 297 8.11 -14.75 -7.42
CA ARG A 297 7.67 -13.80 -8.44
C ARG A 297 7.30 -14.49 -9.74
N ALA A 298 8.08 -15.46 -10.19
CA ALA A 298 7.81 -16.23 -11.40
C ALA A 298 6.52 -17.07 -11.23
N ALA A 299 6.34 -17.72 -10.08
CA ALA A 299 5.13 -18.49 -9.76
C ALA A 299 3.88 -17.59 -9.75
N LEU A 300 3.97 -16.39 -9.16
CA LEU A 300 2.87 -15.43 -9.16
C LEU A 300 2.52 -14.95 -10.58
N GLN A 301 3.54 -14.68 -11.41
CA GLN A 301 3.33 -14.32 -12.81
C GLN A 301 2.66 -15.45 -13.61
N ALA A 302 3.10 -16.70 -13.42
CA ALA A 302 2.49 -17.86 -14.07
C ALA A 302 1.04 -18.09 -13.63
N ALA A 303 0.75 -17.97 -12.33
CA ALA A 303 -0.61 -18.07 -11.80
C ALA A 303 -1.53 -16.98 -12.37
N ASN A 304 -1.01 -15.78 -12.59
CA ASN A 304 -1.77 -14.69 -13.21
C ASN A 304 -1.95 -14.88 -14.73
N ALA A 305 -0.95 -15.44 -15.43
CA ALA A 305 -1.04 -15.75 -16.86
C ALA A 305 -2.03 -16.90 -17.15
N GLY A 306 -2.12 -17.88 -16.26
CA GLY A 306 -3.11 -18.97 -16.33
C GLY A 306 -4.55 -18.53 -16.04
N ARG A 307 -4.75 -17.32 -15.49
CA ARG A 307 -6.06 -16.66 -15.38
C ARG A 307 -6.32 -15.77 -16.60
N GLN A 308 -5.96 -16.23 -17.81
CA GLN A 308 -6.54 -15.65 -19.01
C GLN A 308 -8.06 -15.74 -18.86
N PRO A 309 -8.80 -14.62 -19.01
CA PRO A 309 -10.24 -14.68 -19.00
C PRO A 309 -10.63 -15.62 -20.14
N ASP A 310 -11.30 -16.74 -19.81
CA ASP A 310 -11.89 -17.61 -20.81
C ASP A 310 -12.56 -16.70 -21.81
N SER A 311 -12.00 -16.70 -23.02
CA SER A 311 -12.48 -15.88 -24.12
C SER A 311 -13.97 -16.14 -24.21
N LEU A 312 -14.75 -15.12 -23.89
CA LEU A 312 -16.17 -15.05 -24.20
C LEU A 312 -16.27 -15.30 -25.71
N SER A 313 -16.47 -16.56 -26.07
CA SER A 313 -16.93 -16.96 -27.38
C SER A 313 -18.22 -16.21 -27.61
N ALA A 314 -18.18 -15.30 -28.58
CA ALA A 314 -19.34 -14.55 -29.02
C ALA A 314 -20.43 -15.51 -29.48
N GLU A 315 -21.52 -15.56 -28.71
CA GLU A 315 -22.89 -15.85 -29.16
C GLU A 315 -23.79 -14.71 -28.69
#